data_AF-A0A2N1M1Y7-F1
#
_entry.id   AF-A0A2N1M1Y7-F1
#
_cell.length_a   1.000
_cell.length_b   1.000
_cell.length_c   1.000
_cell.angle_alpha   90.00
_cell.angle_beta   90.00
_cell.angle_gamma   90.00
#
_symmetry.space_group_name_H-M   'P 1'
#
loop_
_entity.id
_entity.type
_entity.pdbx_description
1 polymer ?
#
loop_
_entity_poly.entity_id
_entity_poly.type
_entity_poly.pdbx_seq_one_letter_code
_entity_poly.pdbx_strand_id
1 'polypeptide(L)'
;MIASNPKAPYYENIRFKYISLEEIPSIKSFSPERSTVIIFEDLLMFNGGSSYQDVSKIAGRYTDDVKNASMVIKSYLRKGEFVVFDLTRPEDDTLAIRLRFDTPLNLQKEIEAR
;
A
#
# COMPACT_ATOMS: atom_id res chain seq x y z
N MET A 1 13.59 -1.75 -1.67
CA MET A 1 14.62 -1.99 -2.71
C MET A 1 14.43 -3.41 -3.17
N ILE A 2 13.86 -3.63 -4.36
CA ILE A 2 13.76 -4.98 -4.95
C ILE A 2 15.17 -5.36 -5.38
N ALA A 3 15.62 -6.57 -5.02
CA ALA A 3 16.93 -7.05 -5.42
C ALA A 3 16.96 -7.17 -6.95
N SER A 4 17.74 -6.31 -7.61
CA SER A 4 17.96 -6.39 -9.06
C SER A 4 19.04 -7.41 -9.43
N ASN A 5 19.75 -7.95 -8.43
CA ASN A 5 20.77 -8.97 -8.63
C ASN A 5 20.12 -10.37 -8.70
N PRO A 6 20.12 -11.03 -9.87
CA PRO A 6 19.54 -12.36 -10.04
C PRO A 6 20.23 -13.48 -9.23
N LYS A 7 21.37 -13.18 -8.59
CA LYS A 7 22.12 -14.11 -7.73
C LYS A 7 21.90 -13.88 -6.23
N ALA A 8 21.08 -12.91 -5.83
CA ALA A 8 20.79 -12.70 -4.41
C ALA A 8 19.93 -13.86 -3.86
N PRO A 9 20.16 -14.31 -2.61
CA PRO A 9 19.42 -15.44 -2.02
C PRO A 9 17.92 -15.16 -1.84
N TYR A 10 17.50 -13.89 -1.91
CA TYR A 10 16.12 -13.40 -1.85
C TYR A 10 15.64 -12.83 -3.19
N TYR A 11 16.30 -13.18 -4.30
CA TYR A 11 15.85 -12.78 -5.64
C TYR A 11 14.62 -13.61 -6.03
N GLU A 12 13.44 -13.00 -5.91
CA GLU A 12 12.22 -13.51 -6.53
C GLU A 12 12.00 -12.81 -7.87
N ASN A 13 11.67 -13.58 -8.91
CA ASN A 13 11.36 -13.06 -10.25
C ASN A 13 9.94 -12.47 -10.26
N ILE A 14 9.71 -11.44 -9.45
CA ILE A 14 8.42 -10.75 -9.35
C ILE A 14 8.32 -9.80 -10.54
N ARG A 15 7.50 -10.16 -11.53
CA ARG A 15 7.15 -9.28 -12.65
C ARG A 15 5.87 -8.55 -12.33
N PHE A 16 5.95 -7.23 -12.24
CA PHE A 16 4.76 -6.39 -12.17
C PHE A 16 4.25 -6.18 -13.59
N LYS A 17 2.97 -6.48 -13.80
CA LYS A 17 2.26 -6.18 -15.05
C LYS A 17 1.03 -5.35 -14.68
N TYR A 18 0.88 -4.21 -15.33
CA TYR A 18 -0.40 -3.51 -15.35
C TYR A 18 -1.35 -4.28 -16.26
N ILE A 19 -2.52 -4.65 -15.74
CA ILE A 19 -3.60 -5.30 -16.49
C ILE A 19 -4.85 -4.45 -16.34
N SER A 20 -5.58 -4.23 -17.44
CA SER A 20 -6.87 -3.53 -17.42
C SER A 20 -7.92 -4.42 -16.75
N LEU A 21 -9.02 -3.85 -16.25
CA LEU A 21 -10.09 -4.60 -15.58
C LEU A 21 -10.64 -5.73 -16.46
N GLU A 22 -10.73 -5.51 -17.76
CA GLU A 22 -11.20 -6.47 -18.77
C GLU A 22 -10.19 -7.61 -19.02
N GLU A 23 -8.94 -7.42 -18.63
CA GLU A 23 -7.83 -8.36 -18.84
C GLU A 23 -7.48 -9.16 -17.58
N ILE A 24 -8.19 -8.93 -16.46
CA ILE A 24 -7.98 -9.65 -15.21
C ILE A 24 -8.38 -11.13 -15.41
N PRO A 25 -7.44 -12.10 -15.27
CA PRO A 25 -7.77 -13.51 -15.39
C PRO A 25 -8.73 -13.94 -14.30
N SER A 26 -9.65 -14.85 -14.62
CA SER A 26 -10.54 -15.45 -13.61
C SER A 26 -9.72 -16.09 -12.49
N ILE A 27 -10.13 -15.90 -11.23
CA ILE A 27 -9.46 -16.54 -10.10
C ILE A 27 -9.40 -18.07 -10.22
N LYS A 28 -10.37 -18.66 -10.94
CA LYS A 28 -10.44 -20.10 -11.22
C LYS A 28 -9.37 -20.60 -12.20
N SER A 29 -8.70 -19.72 -12.94
CA SER A 29 -7.62 -20.10 -13.86
C SER A 29 -6.26 -20.21 -13.19
N PHE A 30 -6.13 -19.84 -11.91
CA PHE A 30 -4.87 -19.90 -11.18
C PHE A 30 -4.66 -21.27 -10.54
N SER A 31 -3.40 -21.75 -10.55
CA SER A 31 -3.04 -22.99 -9.87
C SER A 31 -2.88 -22.73 -8.37
N PRO A 32 -3.65 -23.41 -7.49
CA PRO A 32 -3.55 -23.21 -6.04
C PRO A 32 -2.19 -23.62 -5.47
N GLU A 33 -1.38 -24.39 -6.21
CA GLU A 33 -0.04 -24.83 -5.78
C GLU A 33 1.06 -23.78 -6.02
N ARG A 34 0.82 -22.80 -6.91
CA ARG A 34 1.88 -21.90 -7.42
C ARG A 34 1.48 -20.44 -7.51
N SER A 35 0.23 -20.09 -7.20
CA SER A 35 -0.29 -18.75 -7.47
C SER A 35 -0.96 -18.17 -6.23
N THR A 36 -0.26 -17.25 -5.57
CA THR A 36 -0.87 -16.30 -4.65
C THR A 36 -1.37 -15.11 -5.47
N VAL A 37 -2.68 -15.00 -5.66
CA VAL A 37 -3.29 -13.84 -6.31
C VAL A 37 -3.59 -12.81 -5.23
N ILE A 38 -2.88 -11.69 -5.26
CA ILE A 38 -3.14 -10.54 -4.39
C ILE A 38 -3.75 -9.45 -5.25
N ILE A 39 -5.07 -9.27 -5.13
CA ILE A 39 -5.80 -8.17 -5.78
C ILE A 39 -5.76 -7.00 -4.81
N PHE A 40 -5.16 -5.88 -5.23
CA PHE A 40 -5.25 -4.61 -4.52
C PHE A 40 -6.28 -3.77 -5.26
N GLU A 41 -7.41 -3.48 -4.61
CA GLU A 41 -8.53 -2.79 -5.25
C GLU A 41 -8.38 -1.27 -5.22
N ASP A 42 -7.64 -0.70 -4.26
CA ASP A 42 -7.73 0.75 -4.00
C ASP A 42 -6.42 1.52 -4.13
N LEU A 43 -5.48 1.44 -3.19
CA LEU A 43 -4.16 2.04 -3.38
C LEU A 43 -3.16 1.51 -2.34
N LEU A 44 -2.03 0.99 -2.82
CA LEU A 44 -0.95 0.50 -1.96
C LEU A 44 0.24 1.45 -2.01
N MET A 45 0.63 1.98 -0.86
CA MET A 45 1.82 2.81 -0.73
C MET A 45 2.94 2.01 -0.08
N PHE A 46 4.08 1.91 -0.77
CA PHE A 46 5.29 1.24 -0.29
C PHE A 46 6.54 2.04 -0.68
N ASN A 47 7.64 1.79 0.02
CA ASN A 47 8.89 2.50 -0.22
C ASN A 47 9.42 2.24 -1.65
N GLY A 48 9.52 3.31 -2.46
CA GLY A 48 9.92 3.26 -3.86
C GLY A 48 8.79 3.15 -4.88
N GLY A 49 7.52 3.03 -4.44
CA GLY A 49 6.34 2.90 -5.30
C GLY A 49 5.47 4.17 -5.43
N SER A 50 5.72 5.23 -4.66
CA SER A 50 4.87 6.42 -4.62
C SER A 50 5.67 7.71 -4.44
N SER A 51 5.30 8.79 -5.15
CA SER A 51 5.93 10.10 -4.99
C SER A 51 5.40 10.84 -3.74
N TYR A 52 6.11 11.88 -3.28
CA TYR A 52 5.62 12.71 -2.18
C TYR A 52 4.29 13.43 -2.51
N GLN A 53 4.10 13.80 -3.78
CA GLN A 53 2.87 14.46 -4.22
C GLN A 53 1.67 13.52 -4.13
N ASP A 54 1.86 12.24 -4.50
CA ASP A 54 0.82 11.23 -4.37
C ASP A 54 0.46 10.98 -2.90
N VAL A 55 1.48 10.84 -2.04
CA VAL A 55 1.29 10.72 -0.58
C VAL A 55 0.48 11.88 -0.03
N SER A 56 0.81 13.11 -0.42
CA SER A 56 0.18 14.32 0.11
C SER A 56 -1.29 14.44 -0.35
N LYS A 57 -1.58 14.11 -1.61
CA LYS A 57 -2.95 14.12 -2.15
C LYS A 57 -3.86 13.14 -1.42
N ILE A 58 -3.36 11.93 -1.15
CA ILE A 58 -4.15 10.90 -0.45
C ILE A 58 -4.33 11.28 1.01
N ALA A 59 -3.25 11.68 1.70
CA ALA A 59 -3.32 12.09 3.10
C ALA A 59 -4.30 13.25 3.33
N GLY A 60 -4.37 14.20 2.39
CA GLY A 60 -5.30 15.33 2.45
C GLY A 60 -6.78 14.98 2.37
N ARG A 61 -7.14 13.73 2.05
CA ARG A 61 -8.53 13.26 2.16
C ARG A 61 -8.93 12.94 3.60
N TYR A 62 -7.96 12.62 4.46
CA TYR A 62 -8.23 12.10 5.80
C TYR A 62 -7.83 13.06 6.92
N THR A 63 -7.07 14.11 6.60
CA THR A 63 -6.64 15.09 7.59
C THR A 63 -6.15 16.38 6.94
N ASP A 64 -6.43 17.49 7.61
CA ASP A 64 -5.91 18.82 7.24
C ASP A 64 -4.40 18.95 7.51
N ASP A 65 -3.84 18.15 8.43
CA ASP A 65 -2.40 18.14 8.73
C ASP A 65 -1.64 17.20 7.79
N VAL A 66 -1.74 17.49 6.51
CA VAL A 66 -1.16 16.70 5.40
C VAL A 66 0.34 16.47 5.59
N LYS A 67 1.04 17.49 6.11
CA LYS A 67 2.49 17.44 6.33
C LYS A 67 2.86 16.38 7.36
N ASN A 68 2.24 16.40 8.54
CA ASN A 68 2.56 15.45 9.59
C ASN A 68 2.04 14.05 9.27
N ALA A 69 0.86 13.95 8.64
CA ALA A 69 0.35 12.69 8.10
C ALA A 69 1.32 12.03 7.10
N SER A 70 1.85 12.82 6.15
CA SER A 70 2.85 12.35 5.20
C SER A 70 4.13 11.87 5.89
N MET A 71 4.52 12.51 7.00
CA MET A 71 5.67 12.09 7.81
C MET A 71 5.42 10.80 8.58
N VAL A 72 4.19 10.58 9.08
CA VAL A 72 3.74 9.33 9.70
C VAL A 72 3.80 8.19 8.68
N ILE A 73 3.13 8.34 7.54
CA ILE A 73 3.10 7.34 6.46
C ILE A 73 4.53 6.98 6.04
N LYS A 74 5.37 7.98 5.72
CA LYS A 74 6.79 7.75 5.35
C LYS A 74 7.59 7.00 6.42
N SER A 75 7.29 7.22 7.71
CA SER A 75 8.02 6.54 8.78
C SER A 75 7.75 5.03 8.79
N TYR A 76 6.53 4.60 8.51
CA TYR A 76 6.19 3.19 8.31
C TYR A 76 6.84 2.64 7.05
N LEU A 77 6.75 3.35 5.93
CA LEU A 77 7.36 2.90 4.67
C LEU A 77 8.88 2.68 4.80
N ARG A 78 9.58 3.55 5.56
CA ARG A 78 11.01 3.40 5.84
C ARG A 78 11.35 2.18 6.70
N LYS A 79 10.41 1.72 7.53
CA LYS A 79 10.55 0.49 8.34
C LYS A 79 10.26 -0.79 7.52
N GLY A 80 9.97 -0.67 6.22
CA GLY A 80 9.61 -1.81 5.37
C GLY A 80 8.13 -2.19 5.46
N GLU A 81 7.32 -1.37 6.13
CA GLU A 81 5.87 -1.55 6.18
C GLU A 81 5.19 -0.99 4.91
N PHE A 82 3.91 -1.33 4.74
CA PHE A 82 3.04 -0.72 3.74
C PHE A 82 1.76 -0.19 4.37
N VAL A 83 1.20 0.83 3.73
CA VAL A 83 -0.08 1.44 4.13
C VAL A 83 -1.09 1.19 3.01
N VAL A 84 -2.26 0.69 3.39
CA VAL A 84 -3.40 0.46 2.51
C VAL A 84 -4.41 1.56 2.75
N PHE A 85 -4.82 2.21 1.66
CA PHE A 85 -5.99 3.09 1.64
C PHE A 85 -7.11 2.34 0.93
N ASP A 86 -8.20 2.11 1.64
CA ASP A 86 -9.44 1.53 1.11
C ASP A 86 -10.35 2.69 0.72
N LEU A 87 -10.38 2.99 -0.58
CA LEU A 87 -11.10 4.14 -1.14
C LEU A 87 -12.58 3.84 -1.35
N THR A 88 -13.01 2.59 -1.18
CA THR A 88 -14.42 2.20 -1.20
C THR A 88 -15.13 2.52 0.11
N ARG A 89 -14.37 2.68 1.20
CA ARG A 89 -14.89 3.04 2.51
C ARG A 89 -15.04 4.56 2.68
N PRO A 90 -16.00 5.01 3.50
CA PRO A 90 -16.06 6.40 3.97
C PRO A 90 -14.74 6.83 4.61
N GLU A 91 -14.37 8.11 4.46
CA GLU A 91 -13.10 8.65 4.96
C GLU A 91 -12.99 8.60 6.50
N ASP A 92 -14.12 8.57 7.20
CA ASP A 92 -14.23 8.44 8.65
C ASP A 92 -14.26 6.97 9.14
N ASP A 93 -14.27 5.98 8.25
CA ASP A 93 -14.19 4.57 8.62
C ASP A 93 -12.78 4.24 9.16
N THR A 94 -12.73 3.63 10.34
CA THR A 94 -11.48 3.19 10.99
C THR A 94 -10.60 2.25 10.16
N LEU A 95 -11.18 1.54 9.19
CA LEU A 95 -10.49 0.62 8.28
C LEU A 95 -10.21 1.23 6.90
N ALA A 96 -10.59 2.49 6.67
CA ALA A 96 -10.26 3.22 5.45
C ALA A 96 -8.75 3.40 5.27
N ILE A 97 -8.00 3.44 6.39
CA ILE A 97 -6.53 3.46 6.39
C ILE A 97 -6.03 2.32 7.27
N ARG A 98 -5.19 1.46 6.71
CA ARG A 98 -4.61 0.32 7.42
C ARG A 98 -3.10 0.29 7.29
N LEU A 99 -2.44 -0.02 8.39
CA LEU A 99 -1.07 -0.52 8.36
C LEU A 99 -1.14 -2.01 8.02
N ARG A 100 -0.36 -2.45 7.04
CA ARG A 100 -0.45 -3.80 6.50
C ARG A 100 -1.88 -4.09 6.01
N PHE A 101 -2.42 -5.30 6.27
CA PHE A 101 -3.70 -5.73 5.72
C PHE A 101 -4.90 -5.46 6.63
N ASP A 102 -4.71 -5.43 7.95
CA ASP A 102 -5.80 -5.56 8.91
C ASP A 102 -5.72 -4.58 10.08
N THR A 103 -4.56 -3.93 10.29
CA THR A 103 -4.35 -3.08 11.45
C THR A 103 -4.83 -1.66 11.15
N PRO A 104 -5.87 -1.14 11.82
CA PRO A 104 -6.31 0.25 11.64
C PRO A 104 -5.16 1.24 11.89
N LEU A 105 -4.97 2.21 10.99
CA LEU A 105 -3.99 3.27 11.15
C LEU A 105 -4.70 4.62 11.36
N ASN A 106 -4.76 5.06 12.61
CA ASN A 106 -5.31 6.38 12.93
C ASN A 106 -4.22 7.45 12.81
N LEU A 107 -4.25 8.21 11.71
CA LEU A 107 -3.25 9.25 11.44
C LEU A 107 -3.22 10.34 12.52
N GLN A 108 -4.39 10.75 13.03
CA GLN A 108 -4.46 11.79 14.05
C GLN A 108 -3.73 11.36 15.34
N LYS A 109 -4.02 10.15 15.83
CA LYS A 109 -3.36 9.60 17.03
C LYS A 109 -1.85 9.47 16.85
N GLU A 110 -1.40 9.05 15.67
CA GLU A 110 0.03 8.94 15.35
C GLU A 110 0.74 10.30 15.22
N ILE A 111 0.02 11.35 14.80
CA ILE A 111 0.52 12.71 14.78
C ILE A 111 0.66 13.25 16.21
N GLU A 112 -0.36 13.03 17.05
CA GLU A 112 -0.39 13.47 18.46
C GLU A 112 0.64 12.73 19.34
N ALA A 113 1.02 11.50 18.98
CA ALA A 113 2.00 10.69 19.71
C ALA A 113 3.47 11.05 19.42
N ARG A 114 3.74 12.03 18.55
CA ARG A 114 5.08 12.48 18.16
C ARG A 114 5.54 13.70 18.96
#